data_AF-A0A177QED2-F1
#
_entry.id   AF-A0A177QED2-F1
#
_cell.length_a   1.000
_cell.length_b   1.000
_cell.length_c   1.000
_cell.angle_alpha   90.00
_cell.angle_beta   90.00
_cell.angle_gamma   90.00
#
_symmetry.space_group_name_H-M   'P 1'
#
loop_
_entity.id
_entity.type
_entity.pdbx_description
1 polymer ?
#
loop_
_entity_poly.entity_id
_entity_poly.type
_entity_poly.pdbx_seq_one_letter_code
_entity_poly.pdbx_strand_id
1 'polypeptide(L)'
;MQTAVTAPTIRVPNNGDTVSFNDPILIQWDWNPNDIPVTKFHICIGTEEGNWNLVNGEVGLADRFSFILPPLYATANQIHIQLLYKTIITHPDPEEETFLVARVTVNRA
;
A
#
# COMPACT_ATOMS: atom_id res chain seq x y z
N MET A 1 17.27 15.56 18.64
CA MET A 1 15.95 14.90 18.58
C MET A 1 15.82 14.34 17.19
N GLN A 2 15.83 13.02 17.05
CA GLN A 2 15.71 12.35 15.75
C GLN A 2 14.23 12.40 15.38
N THR A 3 13.85 13.25 14.43
CA THR A 3 12.51 13.24 13.86
C THR A 3 12.32 11.87 13.23
N ALA A 4 11.49 11.04 13.87
CA ALA A 4 11.07 9.78 13.28
C ALA A 4 10.33 10.14 11.99
N VAL A 5 10.92 9.76 10.86
CA VAL A 5 10.28 9.86 9.57
C VAL A 5 9.20 8.77 9.55
N THR A 6 7.95 9.12 9.87
CA THR A 6 6.83 8.18 9.80
C THR A 6 6.38 8.07 8.34
N ALA A 7 6.79 7.00 7.67
CA ALA A 7 6.17 6.59 6.42
C ALA A 7 4.66 6.34 6.65
N PRO A 8 3.82 6.36 5.59
CA PRO A 8 2.41 5.99 5.72
C PRO A 8 2.26 4.64 6.42
N THR A 9 1.13 4.42 7.08
CA THR A 9 0.89 3.16 7.81
C THR A 9 -0.38 2.51 7.31
N ILE A 10 -0.27 1.28 6.80
CA ILE A 10 -1.46 0.46 6.48
C ILE A 10 -2.18 0.15 7.80
N ARG A 11 -3.47 0.42 7.84
CA ARG A 11 -4.33 0.23 9.03
C ARG A 11 -5.15 -1.04 8.95
N VAL A 12 -5.66 -1.33 7.76
CA VAL A 12 -6.43 -2.54 7.47
C VAL A 12 -6.13 -2.92 6.02
N PRO A 13 -5.96 -4.21 5.71
CA PRO A 13 -5.81 -5.33 6.65
C PRO A 13 -4.43 -5.31 7.33
N ASN A 14 -4.28 -6.04 8.43
CA ASN A 14 -2.98 -6.30 9.05
C ASN A 14 -2.29 -7.50 8.39
N ASN A 15 -0.97 -7.54 8.53
CA ASN A 15 -0.20 -8.67 8.03
C ASN A 15 -0.56 -9.97 8.77
N GLY A 16 -0.90 -11.00 8.00
CA GLY A 16 -1.33 -12.30 8.50
C GLY A 16 -2.84 -12.42 8.72
N ASP A 17 -3.62 -11.33 8.56
CA ASP A 17 -5.07 -11.36 8.75
C ASP A 17 -5.73 -12.43 7.87
N THR A 18 -6.82 -12.99 8.38
CA THR A 18 -7.63 -13.98 7.68
C THR A 18 -8.98 -13.35 7.33
N VAL A 19 -9.31 -13.24 6.04
CA VAL A 19 -10.53 -12.57 5.57
C VAL A 19 -11.27 -13.42 4.52
N SER A 20 -12.59 -13.23 4.44
CA SER A 20 -13.41 -13.82 3.39
C SER A 20 -13.05 -13.16 2.06
N PHE A 21 -12.57 -13.96 1.11
CA PHE A 21 -12.31 -13.49 -0.26
C PHE A 21 -13.61 -13.46 -1.10
N ASN A 22 -14.72 -13.99 -0.58
CA ASN A 22 -16.02 -13.88 -1.23
C ASN A 22 -16.69 -12.53 -0.98
N ASP A 23 -16.16 -11.74 -0.04
CA ASP A 23 -16.63 -10.41 0.30
C ASP A 23 -15.61 -9.34 -0.16
N PRO A 24 -16.03 -8.08 -0.34
CA PRO A 24 -15.10 -6.99 -0.64
C PRO A 24 -14.11 -6.78 0.51
N ILE A 25 -12.83 -6.58 0.18
CA ILE A 25 -11.76 -6.40 1.16
C ILE A 25 -11.44 -4.91 1.26
N LEU A 26 -11.60 -4.33 2.45
CA LEU A 26 -11.24 -2.94 2.72
C LEU A 26 -9.74 -2.80 2.96
N ILE A 27 -9.11 -1.88 2.25
CA ILE A 27 -7.72 -1.49 2.39
C ILE A 27 -7.65 -0.01 2.76
N GLN A 28 -6.99 0.30 3.86
CA GLN A 28 -6.87 1.66 4.41
C GLN A 28 -5.46 1.95 4.88
N TRP A 29 -5.02 3.19 4.70
CA TRP A 29 -3.82 3.71 5.32
C TRP A 29 -3.98 5.18 5.71
N ASP A 30 -3.16 5.58 6.67
CA ASP A 30 -3.02 6.96 7.10
C ASP A 30 -1.64 7.48 6.70
N TRP A 31 -1.58 8.75 6.31
CA TRP A 31 -0.36 9.48 6.02
C TRP A 31 -0.43 10.89 6.62
N ASN A 32 0.66 11.33 7.24
CA ASN A 32 0.83 12.70 7.69
C ASN A 32 1.73 13.46 6.70
N PRO A 33 1.23 14.48 5.98
CA PRO A 33 2.01 15.21 4.98
C PRO A 33 3.21 15.98 5.53
N ASN A 34 3.27 16.17 6.86
CA ASN A 34 4.39 16.87 7.49
C ASN A 34 5.63 15.97 7.70
N ASP A 35 5.52 14.65 7.50
CA ASP A 35 6.59 13.71 7.84
C ASP A 35 7.55 13.44 6.67
N ILE A 36 7.04 13.43 5.43
CA ILE A 36 7.81 13.20 4.19
C ILE A 36 7.13 13.98 3.05
N PRO A 37 7.88 14.69 2.18
CA PRO A 37 7.35 15.31 0.97
C PRO A 37 7.00 14.25 -0.09
N VAL A 38 5.90 13.53 0.11
CA VAL A 38 5.40 12.56 -0.87
C VAL A 38 4.76 13.28 -2.05
N THR A 39 5.14 12.90 -3.27
CA THR A 39 4.51 13.37 -4.50
C THR A 39 3.35 12.49 -4.92
N LYS A 40 3.48 11.17 -4.72
CA LYS A 40 2.46 10.17 -5.07
C LYS A 40 2.56 8.93 -4.20
N PHE A 41 1.45 8.22 -4.08
CA PHE A 41 1.43 6.85 -3.60
C PHE A 41 1.18 5.89 -4.76
N HIS A 42 1.58 4.64 -4.59
CA HIS A 42 1.31 3.58 -5.54
C HIS A 42 0.93 2.32 -4.78
N ILE A 43 -0.19 1.72 -5.15
CA ILE A 43 -0.70 0.48 -4.54
C ILE A 43 -0.51 -0.69 -5.51
N CYS A 44 0.07 -1.77 -5.01
CA CYS A 44 0.20 -3.01 -5.75
C CYS A 44 -0.48 -4.13 -4.96
N ILE A 45 -1.38 -4.88 -5.60
CA ILE A 45 -2.09 -6.01 -5.01
C ILE A 45 -1.99 -7.19 -5.97
N GLY A 46 -1.60 -8.33 -5.42
CA GLY A 46 -1.34 -9.55 -6.17
C GLY A 46 -1.79 -10.80 -5.42
N THR A 47 -2.03 -11.88 -6.14
CA THR A 47 -2.25 -13.20 -5.55
C THR A 47 -0.95 -13.94 -5.23
N GLU A 48 0.19 -13.42 -5.69
CA GLU A 48 1.55 -13.94 -5.42
C GLU A 48 2.49 -12.76 -5.16
N GLU A 49 3.52 -12.96 -4.34
CA GLU A 49 4.50 -11.90 -4.06
C GLU A 49 5.27 -11.52 -5.33
N GLY A 50 5.29 -10.22 -5.64
CA GLY A 50 5.93 -9.68 -6.85
C GLY A 50 5.08 -9.76 -8.12
N ASN A 51 3.92 -10.40 -8.08
CA ASN A 51 2.98 -10.49 -9.20
C ASN A 51 1.71 -9.68 -8.91
N TRP A 52 1.68 -8.43 -9.37
CA TRP A 52 0.62 -7.46 -9.07
C TRP A 52 -0.54 -7.53 -10.06
N ASN A 53 -1.18 -8.70 -10.15
CA ASN A 53 -2.23 -9.01 -11.12
C ASN A 53 -3.63 -8.48 -10.76
N LEU A 54 -3.86 -8.05 -9.52
CA LEU A 54 -5.18 -7.55 -9.08
C LEU A 54 -5.25 -6.03 -9.19
N VAL A 55 -4.26 -5.33 -8.64
CA VAL A 55 -4.15 -3.87 -8.69
C VAL A 55 -2.69 -3.49 -8.86
N ASN A 56 -2.41 -2.53 -9.73
CA ASN A 56 -1.09 -1.96 -9.88
C ASN A 56 -1.25 -0.52 -10.41
N GLY A 57 -1.33 0.45 -9.51
CA GLY A 57 -1.65 1.81 -9.92
C GLY A 57 -1.29 2.90 -8.91
N GLU A 58 -1.15 4.12 -9.43
CA GLU A 58 -0.96 5.32 -8.63
C GLU A 58 -2.26 5.66 -7.88
N VAL A 59 -2.11 6.10 -6.64
CA VAL A 59 -3.19 6.58 -5.79
C VAL A 59 -2.86 7.99 -5.32
N GLY A 60 -3.88 8.85 -5.26
CA GLY A 60 -3.73 10.28 -5.01
C GLY A 60 -3.11 10.59 -3.65
N LEU A 61 -2.68 11.84 -3.48
CA LEU A 61 -2.21 12.37 -2.21
C LEU A 61 -3.41 12.63 -1.28
N ALA A 62 -3.72 11.66 -0.44
CA ALA A 62 -4.71 11.80 0.62
C ALA A 62 -4.06 11.47 1.97
N ASP A 63 -4.35 12.28 2.97
CA ASP A 63 -4.01 12.05 4.37
C ASP A 63 -4.65 10.77 4.91
N ARG A 64 -5.83 10.43 4.38
CA ARG A 64 -6.50 9.15 4.59
C ARG A 64 -6.97 8.60 3.26
N PHE A 65 -6.67 7.34 3.02
CA PHE A 65 -7.12 6.66 1.82
C PHE A 65 -7.89 5.40 2.18
N SER A 66 -8.91 5.11 1.39
CA SER A 66 -9.70 3.89 1.46
C SER A 66 -9.91 3.34 0.07
N PHE A 67 -9.61 2.06 -0.08
CA PHE A 67 -9.84 1.30 -1.31
C PHE A 67 -10.57 0.01 -0.97
N ILE A 68 -11.56 -0.32 -1.79
CA ILE A 68 -12.32 -1.55 -1.65
C ILE A 68 -11.89 -2.45 -2.80
N LEU A 69 -11.17 -3.52 -2.47
CA LEU A 69 -10.87 -4.58 -3.41
C LEU A 69 -12.15 -5.41 -3.61
N PRO A 70 -12.64 -5.60 -4.85
CA PRO A 70 -13.79 -6.44 -5.11
C PRO A 70 -13.55 -7.90 -4.65
N PRO A 71 -14.62 -8.68 -4.43
CA PRO A 71 -14.51 -10.10 -4.12
C PRO A 71 -13.62 -10.86 -5.09
N LEU A 72 -12.81 -11.76 -4.55
CA LEU A 72 -11.89 -12.63 -5.28
C LEU A 72 -12.47 -14.04 -5.34
N TYR A 73 -13.20 -14.33 -6.41
CA TYR A 73 -13.75 -15.67 -6.67
C TYR A 73 -12.69 -16.69 -7.12
N ALA A 74 -11.44 -16.26 -7.31
CA ALA A 74 -10.32 -17.12 -7.66
C ALA A 74 -9.95 -18.09 -6.52
N THR A 75 -9.22 -19.16 -6.85
CA THR A 75 -8.67 -20.14 -5.89
C THR A 75 -7.45 -19.60 -5.11
N ALA A 76 -7.25 -18.27 -5.09
CA ALA A 76 -6.17 -17.68 -4.32
C ALA A 76 -6.42 -17.93 -2.83
N ASN A 77 -5.38 -18.43 -2.15
CA ASN A 77 -5.38 -18.62 -0.70
C ASN A 77 -4.80 -17.41 0.03
N GLN A 78 -4.09 -16.54 -0.69
CA GLN A 78 -3.45 -15.36 -0.16
C GLN A 78 -3.53 -14.20 -1.15
N ILE A 79 -3.49 -12.99 -0.62
CA ILE A 79 -3.16 -11.79 -1.38
C ILE A 79 -2.02 -11.05 -0.71
N HIS A 80 -1.20 -10.40 -1.53
CA HIS A 80 -0.10 -9.55 -1.11
C HIS A 80 -0.43 -8.12 -1.50
N ILE A 81 -0.37 -7.22 -0.53
CA ILE A 81 -0.61 -5.79 -0.68
C ILE A 81 0.72 -5.09 -0.41
N GLN A 82 1.14 -4.26 -1.35
CA GLN A 82 2.33 -3.43 -1.24
C GLN A 82 1.93 -1.97 -1.43
N LEU A 83 2.27 -1.14 -0.45
CA LEU A 83 2.14 0.31 -0.55
C LEU A 83 3.53 0.91 -0.80
N LEU A 84 3.63 1.73 -1.82
CA LEU A 84 4.82 2.47 -2.20
C LEU A 84 4.53 3.97 -2.14
N TYR A 85 5.55 4.77 -1.90
CA TYR A 85 5.49 6.21 -2.04
C TYR A 85 6.59 6.72 -2.95
N LYS A 86 6.31 7.81 -3.64
CA LYS A 86 7.29 8.56 -4.42
C LYS A 86 7.59 9.88 -3.74
N THR A 87 8.86 10.27 -3.73
CA THR A 87 9.32 11.56 -3.19
C THR A 87 10.39 12.12 -4.09
N ILE A 88 10.53 13.44 -4.11
CA ILE A 88 11.66 14.09 -4.77
C ILE A 88 12.85 14.03 -3.81
N ILE A 89 13.97 13.51 -4.29
CA ILE A 89 15.26 13.61 -3.60
C ILE A 89 16.09 14.66 -4.30
N THR A 90 16.56 15.66 -3.54
CA THR A 90 17.39 16.74 -4.05
C THR A 90 18.87 16.44 -3.79
N HIS A 91 19.56 15.77 -4.73
CA HIS A 91 21.03 15.87 -4.89
C HIS A 91 21.56 15.08 -6.12
N PRO A 92 22.39 15.65 -7.02
CA PRO A 92 22.55 17.07 -7.41
C PRO A 92 21.45 17.57 -8.36
N ASP A 93 20.62 16.69 -8.92
CA ASP A 93 19.43 17.02 -9.72
C ASP A 93 18.18 16.43 -9.02
N PRO A 94 17.02 17.12 -9.02
CA PRO A 94 15.81 16.57 -8.40
C PRO A 94 15.31 15.36 -9.19
N GLU A 95 15.32 14.19 -8.54
CA GLU A 95 14.78 12.95 -9.12
C GLU A 95 13.63 12.43 -8.25
N GLU A 96 12.61 11.86 -8.90
CA GLU A 96 11.52 11.18 -8.21
C GLU A 96 11.94 9.73 -7.94
N GLU A 97 12.14 9.40 -6.68
CA GLU A 97 12.49 8.05 -6.25
C GLU A 97 11.28 7.36 -5.59
N THR A 98 11.20 6.04 -5.76
CA THR A 98 10.12 5.20 -5.21
C THR A 98 10.63 4.39 -4.02
N PHE A 99 9.88 4.43 -2.93
CA PHE A 99 10.21 3.76 -1.67
C PHE A 99 9.09 2.85 -1.22
N LEU A 100 9.46 1.75 -0.56
CA LEU A 100 8.52 0.85 0.06
C LEU A 100 8.01 1.44 1.38
N VAL A 101 6.69 1.54 1.51
CA VAL A 101 6.05 1.86 2.78
C VAL A 101 5.88 0.59 3.61
N ALA A 102 5.13 -0.38 3.07
CA ALA A 102 4.71 -1.56 3.79
C ALA A 102 4.35 -2.70 2.83
N ARG A 103 4.48 -3.93 3.33
CA ARG A 103 3.92 -5.14 2.73
C ARG A 103 3.02 -5.83 3.73
N VAL A 104 1.85 -6.25 3.25
CA VAL A 104 0.84 -6.96 4.02
C VAL A 104 0.42 -8.17 3.22
N THR A 105 0.52 -9.36 3.83
CA THR A 105 -0.04 -10.59 3.29
C THR A 105 -1.32 -10.91 4.05
N VAL A 106 -2.39 -11.20 3.32
CA VAL A 106 -3.70 -11.56 3.89
C VAL A 106 -4.06 -12.96 3.41
N ASN A 107 -4.56 -13.78 4.31
CA ASN A 107 -4.96 -15.15 4.06
C ASN A 107 -6.47 -15.25 3.84
N ARG A 108 -6.88 -16.21 3.03
CA ARG A 108 -8.28 -16.59 2.90
C ARG A 108 -8.76 -17.30 4.17
N ALA A 109 -9.96 -16.93 4.63
CA ALA A 109 -10.70 -17.61 5.70
C ALA A 109 -11.27 -18.96 5.27
#